data_AF-A0A5J4N6T9-F1
#
_entry.id   AF-A0A5J4N6T9-F1
#
_cell.length_a   1.000
_cell.length_b   1.000
_cell.length_c   1.000
_cell.angle_alpha   90.00
_cell.angle_beta   90.00
_cell.angle_gamma   90.00
#
_symmetry.space_group_name_H-M   'P 1'
#
loop_
_entity.id
_entity.type
_entity.pdbx_description
1 polymer ?
#
loop_
_entity_poly.entity_id
_entity_poly.type
_entity_poly.pdbx_seq_one_letter_code
_entity_poly.pdbx_strand_id
1 'polypeptide(L)'
;HHGDLGASIADLVLPAAAYTEKDGIYANTEGRAQETRPAVLPPGLGREDWRIFRAISEVVGMPLPYDNLSQIRNRVEKIAPGLLEFNSVQQSALETHSLANKSAKAKLGSIQLNTAQPISLSLLTLIDYYITDCISRASQTMAKCVKTYKEYKGSA
;
A
#
# COMPACT_ATOMS: atom_id res chain seq x y z
N HIS A 1 -6.96 6.08 7.29
CA HIS A 1 -8.16 6.79 6.80
C HIS A 1 -9.46 6.03 7.07
N HIS A 2 -9.50 4.69 7.18
CA HIS A 2 -10.65 3.95 7.71
C HIS A 2 -10.31 3.26 9.04
N GLY A 3 -11.31 3.14 9.92
CA GLY A 3 -11.23 2.33 11.13
C GLY A 3 -11.66 0.89 10.83
N ASP A 4 -10.69 0.01 10.62
CA ASP A 4 -10.87 -1.43 10.42
C ASP A 4 -10.12 -2.18 11.53
N LEU A 5 -9.75 -3.45 11.34
CA LEU A 5 -9.04 -4.28 12.32
C LEU A 5 -7.83 -3.59 12.99
N GLY A 6 -7.03 -2.84 12.23
CA GLY A 6 -5.85 -2.17 12.79
C GLY A 6 -6.19 -1.04 13.75
N ALA A 7 -7.32 -0.35 13.55
CA ALA A 7 -7.75 0.74 14.43
C ALA A 7 -8.45 0.22 15.69
N SER A 8 -9.13 -0.93 15.63
CA SER A 8 -9.85 -1.48 16.78
C SER A 8 -8.94 -2.00 17.89
N ILE A 9 -7.69 -2.32 17.56
CA ILE A 9 -6.68 -2.79 18.53
C ILE A 9 -5.65 -1.71 18.91
N ALA A 10 -5.77 -0.49 18.36
CA ALA A 10 -4.79 0.56 18.59
C ALA A 10 -5.10 1.37 19.85
N ASP A 11 -4.06 1.65 20.65
CA ASP A 11 -4.17 2.57 21.78
C ASP A 11 -4.36 4.03 21.31
N LEU A 12 -3.77 4.37 20.17
CA LEU A 12 -3.86 5.70 19.56
C LEU A 12 -4.18 5.58 18.06
N VAL A 13 -5.20 6.30 17.62
CA VAL A 13 -5.61 6.37 16.21
C VAL A 13 -5.37 7.78 15.68
N LEU A 14 -4.54 7.89 14.64
CA LEU A 14 -4.25 9.16 13.97
C LEU A 14 -4.95 9.20 12.60
N PRO A 15 -5.90 10.12 12.37
CA PRO A 15 -6.67 10.16 11.14
C PRO A 15 -5.82 10.70 9.97
N ALA A 16 -5.49 9.81 9.04
CA ALA A 16 -4.77 10.15 7.82
C ALA A 16 -5.67 10.25 6.59
N ALA A 17 -5.17 10.88 5.52
CA ALA A 17 -5.85 11.10 4.25
C ALA A 17 -5.94 9.82 3.37
N ALA A 18 -7.06 9.65 2.68
CA ALA A 18 -7.26 8.61 1.66
C ALA A 18 -6.51 8.94 0.36
N TYR A 19 -6.46 7.99 -0.59
CA TYR A 19 -5.75 8.17 -1.87
C TYR A 19 -6.32 9.31 -2.74
N THR A 20 -7.61 9.63 -2.59
CA THR A 20 -8.28 10.75 -3.28
C THR A 20 -8.05 12.11 -2.63
N GLU A 21 -7.40 12.14 -1.46
CA GLU A 21 -7.33 13.31 -0.58
C GLU A 21 -5.92 13.90 -0.47
N LYS A 22 -4.95 13.33 -1.19
CA LYS A 22 -3.53 13.69 -1.06
C LYS A 22 -2.79 13.60 -2.39
N ASP A 23 -1.68 14.33 -2.45
CA ASP A 23 -0.67 14.17 -3.49
C ASP A 23 0.31 13.07 -3.04
N GLY A 24 0.16 11.88 -3.64
CA GLY A 24 0.95 10.70 -3.31
C GLY A 24 1.53 10.02 -4.54
N ILE A 25 2.73 9.46 -4.39
CA ILE A 25 3.42 8.68 -5.43
C ILE A 25 3.18 7.19 -5.16
N TYR A 26 2.70 6.48 -6.18
CA TYR A 26 2.47 5.03 -6.15
C TYR A 26 3.22 4.38 -7.31
N ALA A 27 3.84 3.23 -7.08
CA ALA A 27 4.43 2.41 -8.13
C ALA A 27 3.59 1.16 -8.35
N ASN A 28 3.29 0.83 -9.61
CA ASN A 28 2.57 -0.39 -9.97
C ASN A 28 3.52 -1.59 -10.09
N THR A 29 2.97 -2.77 -10.43
CA THR A 29 3.72 -4.03 -10.47
C THR A 29 4.76 -4.13 -11.60
N GLU A 30 4.64 -3.32 -12.66
CA GLU A 30 5.67 -3.20 -13.71
C GLU A 30 6.76 -2.17 -13.36
N GLY A 31 6.67 -1.53 -12.20
CA GLY A 31 7.66 -0.54 -11.73
C GLY A 31 7.41 0.88 -12.24
N ARG A 32 6.25 1.18 -12.82
CA ARG A 32 5.88 2.54 -13.26
C ARG A 32 5.41 3.36 -12.08
N ALA A 33 6.07 4.49 -11.84
CA ALA A 33 5.64 5.47 -10.85
C ALA A 33 4.50 6.35 -11.41
N GLN A 34 3.49 6.60 -10.59
CA GLN A 34 2.34 7.46 -10.89
C GLN A 34 2.08 8.37 -9.70
N GLU A 35 1.60 9.58 -9.97
CA GLU A 35 1.16 10.49 -8.92
C GLU A 35 -0.37 10.57 -8.87
N THR A 36 -0.88 10.71 -7.66
CA THR A 36 -2.27 11.06 -7.39
C THR A 36 -2.38 12.56 -7.21
N ARG A 37 -3.55 13.12 -7.53
CA ARG A 37 -3.88 14.52 -7.23
C ARG A 37 -5.07 14.55 -6.27
N PRO A 38 -5.06 15.43 -5.26
CA PRO A 38 -6.17 15.53 -4.33
C PRO A 38 -7.41 16.00 -5.09
N ALA A 39 -8.45 15.16 -5.10
CA ALA A 39 -9.76 15.49 -5.66
C ALA A 39 -10.66 16.16 -4.63
N VAL A 40 -10.48 15.79 -3.36
CA VAL A 40 -11.22 16.33 -2.21
C VAL A 40 -10.23 16.55 -1.05
N LEU A 41 -10.64 17.34 -0.05
CA LEU A 41 -9.84 17.51 1.16
C LEU A 41 -10.11 16.36 2.15
N PRO A 42 -9.12 15.98 2.98
CA PRO A 42 -9.35 15.00 4.05
C PRO A 42 -10.48 15.46 4.98
N PRO A 43 -11.41 14.57 5.37
CA PRO A 43 -12.54 14.94 6.21
C PRO A 43 -12.11 15.28 7.63
N GLY A 44 -12.78 16.29 8.21
CA GLY A 44 -12.60 16.69 9.61
C GLY A 44 -11.15 17.07 9.96
N LEU A 45 -10.56 16.34 10.91
CA LEU A 45 -9.18 16.54 11.35
C LEU A 45 -8.17 15.64 10.62
N GLY A 46 -8.57 15.00 9.51
CA GLY A 46 -7.67 14.24 8.67
C GLY A 46 -6.49 15.09 8.17
N ARG A 47 -5.31 14.48 8.08
CA ARG A 47 -4.09 15.11 7.56
C ARG A 47 -3.39 14.18 6.55
N GLU A 48 -2.60 14.76 5.65
CA GLU A 48 -1.70 13.98 4.79
C GLU A 48 -0.73 13.15 5.66
N ASP A 49 -0.47 11.90 5.27
CA ASP A 49 0.25 10.95 6.13
C ASP A 49 1.65 11.46 6.51
N TRP A 50 2.37 12.05 5.55
CA TRP A 50 3.72 12.56 5.79
C TRP A 50 3.74 13.70 6.83
N ARG A 51 2.70 14.53 6.89
CA ARG A 51 2.59 15.61 7.88
C ARG A 51 2.41 15.06 9.29
N ILE A 52 1.68 13.94 9.42
CA ILE A 52 1.51 13.25 10.68
C ILE A 52 2.87 12.76 11.19
N PHE A 53 3.64 12.06 10.34
CA PHE A 53 4.98 11.60 10.73
C PHE A 53 5.97 12.74 10.99
N ARG A 54 5.92 13.82 10.20
CA ARG A 54 6.73 15.02 10.43
C ARG A 54 6.39 15.69 11.76
N ALA A 55 5.12 15.80 12.12
CA ALA A 55 4.70 16.36 13.42
C ALA A 55 5.12 15.45 14.58
N ILE A 56 4.91 14.13 14.47
CA ILE A 56 5.36 13.16 15.48
C ILE A 56 6.88 13.28 15.70
N SER A 57 7.65 13.40 14.62
CA SER A 57 9.12 13.51 14.70
C SER A 57 9.58 14.69 15.55
N GLU A 58 8.83 15.79 15.53
CA GLU A 58 9.12 16.97 16.34
C GLU A 58 8.77 16.75 17.81
N VAL A 59 7.61 16.14 18.08
CA VAL A 59 7.14 15.81 19.44
C VAL A 59 8.10 14.85 20.15
N VAL A 60 8.68 13.88 19.44
CA VAL A 60 9.64 12.93 20.01
C VAL A 60 11.07 13.45 20.06
N GLY A 61 11.32 14.71 19.67
CA GLY A 61 12.64 15.34 19.72
C GLY A 61 13.61 14.92 18.62
N MET A 62 13.12 14.34 17.52
CA MET A 62 13.91 13.89 16.36
C MET A 62 13.35 14.47 15.05
N PRO A 63 13.38 15.79 14.84
CA PRO A 63 12.69 16.44 13.73
C PRO A 63 13.25 15.98 12.37
N LEU A 64 12.36 15.54 11.49
CA LEU A 64 12.70 15.19 10.12
C LEU A 64 13.05 16.46 9.30
N PRO A 65 14.06 16.40 8.41
CA PRO A 65 14.62 17.59 7.75
C PRO A 65 13.80 18.02 6.51
N TYR A 66 12.47 18.00 6.60
CA TYR A 66 11.57 18.40 5.53
C TYR A 66 10.24 18.91 6.08
N ASP A 67 9.76 20.02 5.53
CA ASP A 67 8.54 20.73 5.96
C ASP A 67 7.53 20.90 4.83
N ASN A 68 7.88 20.51 3.60
CA ASN A 68 7.01 20.57 2.44
C ASN A 68 7.22 19.39 1.48
N LEU A 69 6.26 19.23 0.57
CA LEU A 69 6.24 18.11 -0.38
C LEU A 69 7.45 18.14 -1.33
N SER A 70 7.93 19.31 -1.74
CA SER A 70 9.12 19.43 -2.60
C SER A 70 10.37 18.89 -1.91
N GLN A 71 10.56 19.19 -0.62
CA GLN A 71 11.69 18.65 0.16
C GLN A 71 11.57 17.14 0.37
N ILE A 72 10.35 16.61 0.54
CA ILE A 72 10.11 15.17 0.58
C ILE A 72 10.47 14.53 -0.76
N ARG A 73 10.04 15.12 -1.88
CA ARG A 73 10.40 14.64 -3.22
C ARG A 73 11.92 14.66 -3.42
N ASN A 74 12.62 15.70 -2.99
CA ASN A 74 14.09 15.72 -2.99
C ASN A 74 14.71 14.60 -2.12
N ARG A 75 14.04 14.21 -1.02
CA ARG A 75 14.48 13.05 -0.21
C ARG A 75 14.23 11.74 -0.93
N VAL A 76 13.08 11.60 -1.60
CA VAL A 76 12.73 10.44 -2.42
C VAL A 76 13.73 10.27 -3.56
N GLU A 77 14.11 11.35 -4.24
CA GLU A 77 15.12 11.35 -5.30
C GLU A 77 16.44 10.71 -4.85
N LYS A 78 16.89 11.05 -3.63
CA LYS A 78 18.13 10.52 -3.05
C LYS A 78 18.04 9.05 -2.65
N ILE A 79 16.85 8.50 -2.46
CA ILE A 79 16.65 7.10 -2.02
C ILE A 79 16.32 6.21 -3.22
N ALA A 80 15.34 6.64 -4.01
CA ALA A 80 14.73 5.89 -5.10
C ALA A 80 14.35 6.87 -6.23
N PRO A 81 15.32 7.33 -7.03
CA PRO A 81 15.08 8.35 -8.06
C PRO A 81 14.03 7.91 -9.08
N GLY A 82 13.93 6.61 -9.37
CA GLY A 82 12.91 6.06 -10.27
C GLY A 82 11.46 6.33 -9.84
N LEU A 83 11.20 6.68 -8.57
CA LEU A 83 9.86 7.07 -8.11
C LEU A 83 9.44 8.48 -8.57
N LEU A 84 10.36 9.31 -9.05
CA LEU A 84 10.06 10.64 -9.59
C LEU A 84 9.97 10.65 -11.12
N GLU A 85 10.33 9.54 -11.77
CA GLU A 85 10.19 9.34 -13.21
C GLU A 85 8.78 8.87 -13.55
N PHE A 86 7.83 9.81 -13.55
CA PHE A 86 6.41 9.48 -13.68
C PHE A 86 6.05 8.94 -15.06
N ASN A 87 5.13 7.97 -15.06
CA ASN A 87 4.53 7.36 -16.24
C ASN A 87 5.52 6.63 -17.16
N SER A 88 6.74 6.34 -16.69
CA SER A 88 7.74 5.54 -17.42
C SER A 88 8.06 4.24 -16.65
N VAL A 89 8.29 3.15 -17.38
CA VAL A 89 8.81 1.90 -16.80
C VAL A 89 10.32 1.98 -16.78
N GLN A 90 10.88 1.92 -15.59
CA GLN A 90 12.31 1.94 -15.38
C GLN A 90 12.86 0.52 -15.46
N GLN A 91 13.93 0.32 -16.22
CA GLN A 91 14.65 -0.95 -16.20
C GLN A 91 15.37 -1.11 -14.85
N SER A 92 15.30 -2.30 -14.29
CA SER A 92 16.06 -2.61 -13.07
C SER A 92 17.56 -2.59 -13.35
N ALA A 93 18.34 -2.09 -12.39
CA ALA A 93 19.79 -2.09 -12.47
C ALA A 93 20.34 -3.53 -12.53
N LEU A 94 21.48 -3.70 -13.22
CA LEU A 94 22.18 -4.99 -13.32
C LEU A 94 22.53 -5.58 -11.95
N GLU A 95 22.86 -4.72 -10.98
CA GLU A 95 23.13 -5.11 -9.59
C GLU A 95 21.90 -5.75 -8.95
N THR A 96 20.70 -5.20 -9.17
CA THR A 96 19.43 -5.75 -8.68
C THR A 96 19.17 -7.13 -9.26
N HIS A 97 19.42 -7.33 -10.56
CA HIS A 97 19.31 -8.65 -11.19
C HIS A 97 20.28 -9.66 -10.58
N SER A 98 21.53 -9.26 -10.32
CA SER A 98 22.53 -10.11 -9.68
C SER A 98 22.11 -10.51 -8.26
N LEU A 99 21.63 -9.55 -7.46
CA LEU A 99 21.13 -9.79 -6.11
C LEU A 99 19.90 -10.70 -6.11
N ALA A 100 18.94 -10.47 -7.02
CA ALA A 100 17.76 -11.32 -7.16
C ALA A 100 18.15 -12.76 -7.52
N ASN A 101 19.06 -12.94 -8.47
CA ASN A 101 19.59 -14.25 -8.85
C ASN A 101 20.33 -14.94 -7.70
N LYS A 102 21.14 -14.19 -6.94
CA LYS A 102 21.82 -14.70 -5.75
C LYS A 102 20.82 -15.12 -4.67
N SER A 103 19.77 -14.35 -4.47
CA SER A 103 18.71 -14.64 -3.49
C SER A 103 17.89 -15.85 -3.89
N ALA A 104 17.54 -15.98 -5.19
CA ALA A 104 16.83 -17.15 -5.71
C ALA A 104 17.66 -18.44 -5.61
N LYS A 105 18.98 -18.34 -5.73
CA LYS A 105 19.93 -19.46 -5.58
C LYS A 105 20.37 -19.71 -4.15
N ALA A 106 20.08 -18.80 -3.22
CA ALA A 106 20.41 -18.99 -1.82
C ALA A 106 19.62 -20.21 -1.32
N LYS A 107 20.34 -21.25 -0.87
CA LYS A 107 19.69 -22.40 -0.24
C LYS A 107 18.95 -21.88 1.00
N LEU A 108 17.63 -21.97 0.98
CA LEU A 108 16.79 -21.77 2.16
C LEU A 108 17.30 -22.74 3.24
N GLY A 109 17.99 -22.23 4.25
CA GLY A 109 18.50 -23.06 5.34
C GLY A 109 17.35 -23.84 5.97
N SER A 110 17.47 -25.17 6.01
CA SER A 110 16.65 -26.11 6.79
C SER A 110 15.12 -25.87 6.86
N ILE A 111 14.50 -25.28 5.84
CA ILE A 111 13.04 -25.30 5.69
C ILE A 111 12.72 -26.47 4.77
N GLN A 112 12.29 -27.59 5.35
CA GLN A 112 11.66 -28.67 4.60
C GLN A 112 10.31 -28.15 4.10
N LEU A 113 10.29 -27.67 2.86
CA LEU A 113 9.05 -27.30 2.18
C LEU A 113 8.20 -28.56 2.03
N ASN A 114 6.93 -28.49 2.44
CA ASN A 114 5.98 -29.56 2.21
C ASN A 114 5.64 -29.61 0.71
N THR A 115 6.36 -30.43 -0.04
CA THR A 115 6.12 -30.64 -1.48
C THR A 115 4.94 -31.57 -1.77
N ALA A 116 4.37 -32.19 -0.73
CA ALA A 116 3.24 -33.11 -0.86
C ALA A 116 1.88 -32.39 -0.87
N GLN A 117 1.80 -31.16 -0.36
CA GLN A 117 0.58 -30.37 -0.42
C GLN A 117 0.64 -29.31 -1.53
N PRO A 118 -0.42 -29.15 -2.34
CA PRO A 118 -0.50 -28.06 -3.28
C PRO A 118 -0.50 -26.72 -2.54
N ILE A 119 -0.01 -25.67 -3.21
CA ILE A 119 -0.01 -24.32 -2.68
C ILE A 119 -1.47 -23.90 -2.41
N SER A 120 -1.80 -23.63 -1.15
CA SER A 120 -3.08 -23.06 -0.78
C SER A 120 -3.04 -21.56 -1.07
N LEU A 121 -3.82 -21.14 -2.06
CA LEU A 121 -3.97 -19.74 -2.43
C LEU A 121 -5.21 -19.16 -1.74
N SER A 122 -5.05 -17.99 -1.13
CA SER A 122 -6.17 -17.13 -0.75
C SER A 122 -6.70 -16.36 -1.98
N LEU A 123 -7.92 -15.83 -1.88
CA LEU A 123 -8.54 -14.98 -2.91
C LEU A 123 -8.85 -15.70 -4.23
N LEU A 124 -9.26 -16.97 -4.16
CA LEU A 124 -9.60 -17.78 -5.33
C LEU A 124 -11.02 -17.56 -5.83
N THR A 125 -11.90 -17.01 -5.00
CA THR A 125 -13.31 -16.82 -5.37
C THR A 125 -13.63 -15.36 -5.66
N LEU A 126 -14.66 -15.13 -6.47
CA LEU A 126 -15.08 -13.76 -6.80
C LEU A 126 -15.50 -12.96 -5.55
N ILE A 127 -15.96 -13.63 -4.49
CA ILE A 127 -16.27 -12.99 -3.20
C ILE A 127 -15.05 -12.29 -2.64
N ASP A 128 -13.90 -12.94 -2.74
CA ASP A 128 -12.65 -12.48 -2.16
C ASP A 128 -12.08 -11.27 -2.93
N TYR A 129 -12.42 -11.14 -4.22
CA TYR A 129 -12.01 -10.01 -5.06
C TYR A 129 -12.61 -8.68 -4.59
N TYR A 130 -13.90 -8.67 -4.18
CA TYR A 130 -14.60 -7.43 -3.86
C TYR A 130 -14.16 -6.78 -2.55
N ILE A 131 -13.52 -7.51 -1.66
CA ILE A 131 -13.22 -7.07 -0.30
C ILE A 131 -11.75 -7.39 0.02
N THR A 132 -10.85 -6.48 -0.35
CA THR A 132 -9.39 -6.70 -0.24
C THR A 132 -8.71 -5.70 0.71
N ASP A 133 -9.15 -4.45 0.69
CA ASP A 133 -8.58 -3.36 1.49
C ASP A 133 -9.62 -2.72 2.43
N CYS A 134 -9.18 -1.73 3.23
CA CYS A 134 -10.06 -1.07 4.18
C CYS A 134 -11.15 -0.21 3.51
N ILE A 135 -10.92 0.27 2.29
CA ILE A 135 -11.90 1.07 1.53
C ILE A 135 -13.04 0.17 1.04
N SER A 136 -12.68 -0.95 0.40
CA SER A 136 -13.63 -1.93 -0.10
C SER A 136 -14.42 -2.60 1.04
N ARG A 137 -13.78 -2.88 2.19
CA ARG A 137 -14.46 -3.38 3.41
C ARG A 137 -15.50 -2.41 3.96
N ALA A 138 -15.23 -1.10 3.93
CA ALA A 138 -16.18 -0.08 4.38
C ALA A 138 -17.28 0.22 3.34
N SER A 139 -17.15 -0.28 2.11
CA SER A 139 -18.07 0.02 1.01
C SER A 139 -19.35 -0.82 1.06
N GLN A 140 -20.49 -0.13 1.18
CA GLN A 140 -21.81 -0.77 1.08
C GLN A 140 -22.04 -1.42 -0.29
N THR A 141 -21.49 -0.83 -1.35
CA THR A 141 -21.62 -1.37 -2.72
C THR A 141 -20.88 -2.69 -2.85
N MET A 142 -19.65 -2.77 -2.34
CA MET A 142 -18.87 -4.02 -2.37
C MET A 142 -19.52 -5.11 -1.52
N ALA A 143 -20.08 -4.76 -0.35
CA ALA A 143 -20.85 -5.68 0.47
C ALA A 143 -22.08 -6.25 -0.28
N LYS A 144 -22.79 -5.41 -1.06
CA LYS A 144 -23.88 -5.85 -1.93
C LYS A 144 -23.39 -6.79 -3.04
N CYS A 145 -22.28 -6.48 -3.71
CA CYS A 145 -21.69 -7.37 -4.72
C CYS A 145 -21.40 -8.77 -4.16
N VAL A 146 -20.82 -8.85 -2.96
CA VAL A 146 -20.57 -10.14 -2.29
C VAL A 146 -21.87 -10.87 -1.98
N LYS A 147 -22.89 -10.18 -1.45
CA LYS A 147 -24.19 -10.77 -1.16
C LYS A 147 -24.85 -11.34 -2.42
N THR A 148 -24.93 -10.55 -3.50
CA THR A 148 -25.54 -10.96 -4.76
C THR A 148 -24.82 -12.16 -5.38
N TYR A 149 -23.48 -12.22 -5.32
CA TYR A 149 -22.76 -13.38 -5.82
C TYR A 149 -23.03 -14.65 -4.99
N LYS A 150 -23.12 -14.53 -3.66
CA LYS A 150 -23.50 -15.67 -2.79
C LYS A 150 -24.89 -16.20 -3.12
N GLU A 151 -25.85 -15.31 -3.35
CA GLU A 151 -27.22 -15.67 -3.76
C GLU A 151 -27.25 -16.36 -5.13
N TYR A 152 -26.52 -15.83 -6.11
CA TYR A 152 -26.39 -16.43 -7.44
C TYR A 152 -25.80 -17.85 -7.36
N LYS A 153 -24.68 -18.02 -6.63
CA LYS A 153 -24.03 -19.33 -6.49
C LYS A 153 -24.87 -20.33 -5.71
N GLY A 154 -25.70 -19.88 -4.77
CA GLY A 154 -26.61 -20.75 -4.01
C GLY A 154 -27.87 -21.15 -4.78
N SER A 155 -28.19 -20.44 -5.87
CA SER A 155 -29.34 -20.70 -6.74
C SER A 155 -28.99 -21.56 -7.97
N ALA A 156 -27.70 -21.77 -8.22
CA ALA A 156 -27.15 -22.59 -9.31
C ALA A 156 -26.69 -23.95 -8.78
#